data_AF-A0A7R9EU54-F1
#
_entry.id   AF-A0A7R9EU54-F1
#
_cell.length_a   1.000
_cell.length_b   1.000
_cell.length_c   1.000
_cell.angle_alpha   90.00
_cell.angle_beta   90.00
_cell.angle_gamma   90.00
#
_symmetry.space_group_name_H-M   'P 1'
#
loop_
_entity.id
_entity.type
_entity.pdbx_description
1 polymer ?
#
loop_
_entity_poly.entity_id
_entity_poly.type
_entity_poly.pdbx_seq_one_letter_code
_entity_poly.pdbx_strand_id
1 'polypeptide(L)'
;MADLFKVLNSSALKAKNVMVNKDVKKSKILCVHGYRQNGNVFKSKLGGFRKSLKKYAEFVFFDAPHTIRHQDNTEVSEADTPEQYGWWFSEEDRTFMSKKPSDTCIGFEESLARVEDLCEKEGPFDGLLGFSQGAAFVGLLCQLQEMK
;
A
#
# COMPACT_ATOMS: atom_id res chain seq x y z
N MET A 1 -9.75 10.30 -10.96
CA MET A 1 -9.32 11.43 -10.11
C MET A 1 -10.44 12.14 -9.32
N ALA A 2 -11.53 12.64 -9.94
CA ALA A 2 -12.65 13.24 -9.19
C ALA A 2 -13.47 12.21 -8.38
N ASP A 3 -13.49 10.95 -8.83
CA ASP A 3 -14.26 9.87 -8.20
C ASP A 3 -13.57 9.21 -6.99
N LEU A 4 -12.26 9.44 -6.80
CA LEU A 4 -11.51 9.00 -5.62
C LEU A 4 -12.04 9.66 -4.33
N PHE A 5 -12.65 10.84 -4.45
CA PHE A 5 -13.00 11.71 -3.32
C PHE A 5 -14.38 11.48 -2.71
N LYS A 6 -15.32 10.85 -3.40
CA LYS A 6 -16.60 10.43 -2.77
C LYS A 6 -16.42 9.32 -1.75
N VAL A 7 -15.34 8.57 -1.92
CA VAL A 7 -15.08 7.32 -1.20
C VAL A 7 -14.39 7.61 0.16
N LEU A 8 -13.50 8.60 0.25
CA LEU A 8 -12.68 8.80 1.46
C LEU A 8 -13.22 9.82 2.48
N ASN A 9 -14.23 10.64 2.13
CA ASN A 9 -14.61 11.82 2.93
C ASN A 9 -16.00 11.77 3.62
N SER A 10 -16.66 10.61 3.74
CA SER A 10 -17.99 10.52 4.37
C SER A 10 -17.95 10.10 5.86
N SER A 11 -17.29 10.87 6.73
CA SER A 11 -17.70 10.91 8.15
C SER A 11 -17.07 12.07 8.92
N ALA A 12 -17.69 13.24 8.83
CA ALA A 12 -17.55 14.29 9.82
C ALA A 12 -18.34 13.91 11.09
N LEU A 13 -17.67 13.68 12.21
CA LEU A 13 -18.31 13.46 13.51
C LEU A 13 -18.02 14.64 14.44
N LYS A 14 -19.06 15.46 14.66
CA LYS A 14 -19.19 16.35 15.82
C LYS A 14 -19.44 15.49 17.08
N ALA A 15 -18.77 15.84 18.17
CA ALA A 15 -18.91 15.20 19.47
C ALA A 15 -20.35 15.29 20.00
N LYS A 16 -20.95 14.13 20.31
CA LYS A 16 -22.09 14.00 21.23
C LYS A 16 -21.88 12.74 22.07
N ASN A 17 -21.93 12.91 23.39
CA ASN A 17 -21.93 11.83 24.37
C ASN A 17 -23.11 10.88 24.10
N VAL A 18 -22.81 9.62 23.77
CA VAL A 18 -23.78 8.53 23.67
C VAL A 18 -23.15 7.30 24.30
N MET A 19 -23.88 6.66 25.23
CA MET A 19 -23.57 5.35 25.79
C MET A 19 -23.29 4.35 24.65
N VAL A 20 -22.08 3.82 24.53
CA VAL A 20 -21.70 2.94 23.43
C VAL A 20 -21.81 1.48 23.87
N ASN A 21 -22.90 0.84 23.46
CA ASN A 21 -22.83 -0.56 23.05
C ASN A 21 -23.19 -0.57 21.56
N LYS A 22 -22.17 -0.56 20.70
CA LYS A 22 -22.30 -0.66 19.23
C LYS A 22 -21.21 -1.59 18.74
N ASP A 23 -21.57 -2.54 17.88
CA ASP A 23 -20.61 -3.26 17.06
C ASP A 23 -19.65 -2.26 16.41
N VAL A 24 -18.39 -2.30 16.83
CA VAL A 24 -17.36 -1.39 16.31
C VAL A 24 -17.17 -1.75 14.83
N LYS A 25 -17.61 -0.87 13.93
CA LYS A 25 -17.32 -1.00 12.50
C LYS A 25 -15.81 -1.08 12.34
N LYS A 26 -15.31 -2.17 11.73
CA LYS A 26 -13.89 -2.34 11.48
C LYS A 26 -13.41 -1.33 10.46
N SER A 27 -12.25 -0.72 10.71
CA SER A 27 -11.56 0.13 9.73
C SER A 27 -10.99 -0.72 8.60
N LYS A 28 -11.23 -0.36 7.35
CA LYS A 28 -10.63 -1.02 6.17
C LYS A 28 -9.31 -0.33 5.83
N ILE A 29 -8.19 -1.04 5.98
CA ILE A 29 -6.84 -0.49 5.82
C ILE A 29 -6.19 -1.06 4.56
N LEU A 30 -5.74 -0.17 3.68
CA LEU A 30 -4.97 -0.53 2.49
C LEU A 30 -3.49 -0.72 2.84
N CYS A 31 -2.94 -1.91 2.61
CA CYS A 31 -1.58 -2.29 2.98
C CYS A 31 -0.62 -2.24 1.78
N VAL A 32 0.37 -1.36 1.86
CA VAL A 32 1.35 -1.05 0.79
C VAL A 32 2.71 -1.67 1.14
N HIS A 33 3.11 -2.72 0.42
CA HIS A 33 4.34 -3.48 0.72
C HIS A 33 5.63 -2.73 0.35
N GLY A 34 6.80 -3.19 0.83
CA GLY A 34 8.10 -2.63 0.46
C GLY A 34 8.65 -3.18 -0.85
N TYR A 35 9.74 -2.59 -1.35
CA TYR A 35 10.48 -3.03 -2.53
C TYR A 35 10.91 -4.50 -2.42
N ARG A 36 10.85 -5.25 -3.54
CA ARG A 36 11.11 -6.69 -3.62
C ARG A 36 10.22 -7.54 -2.71
N GLN A 37 8.97 -7.12 -2.54
CA GLN A 37 7.95 -7.91 -1.85
C GLN A 37 6.70 -8.01 -2.72
N ASN A 38 5.71 -8.75 -2.23
CA ASN A 38 4.36 -8.77 -2.76
C ASN A 38 3.36 -8.72 -1.57
N GLY A 39 2.08 -8.57 -1.88
CA GLY A 39 1.00 -8.48 -0.92
C GLY A 39 0.90 -9.70 -0.01
N ASN A 40 1.13 -10.91 -0.54
CA ASN A 40 1.11 -12.14 0.26
C ASN A 40 2.27 -12.20 1.27
N VAL A 41 3.49 -11.87 0.85
CA VAL A 41 4.66 -11.78 1.72
C VAL A 41 4.43 -10.73 2.81
N PHE A 42 3.87 -9.58 2.46
CA PHE A 42 3.59 -8.53 3.45
C PHE A 42 2.49 -8.93 4.43
N LYS A 43 1.43 -9.57 3.95
CA LYS A 43 0.35 -10.15 4.77
C LYS A 43 0.88 -11.15 5.79
N SER A 44 1.78 -12.05 5.37
CA SER A 44 2.43 -13.02 6.24
C SER A 44 3.30 -12.35 7.31
N LYS A 45 4.12 -11.35 6.92
CA LYS A 45 4.95 -10.57 7.87
C LYS A 45 4.11 -9.82 8.92
N LEU A 46 2.89 -9.42 8.57
CA LEU A 46 1.95 -8.76 9.50
C LEU A 46 1.01 -9.73 10.24
N GLY A 47 1.26 -11.04 10.21
CA GLY A 47 0.34 -12.05 10.77
C GLY A 47 -0.04 -11.81 12.24
N GLY A 48 0.95 -11.56 13.10
CA GLY A 48 0.72 -11.25 14.52
C GLY A 48 -0.03 -9.94 14.72
N PHE A 49 0.39 -8.88 14.02
CA PHE A 49 -0.24 -7.55 14.07
C PHE A 49 -1.72 -7.60 13.64
N ARG A 50 -2.01 -8.24 12.50
CA ARG A 50 -3.36 -8.50 12.00
C ARG A 50 -4.21 -9.26 13.01
N LYS A 51 -3.65 -10.30 13.64
CA LYS A 51 -4.38 -11.11 14.63
C LYS A 51 -4.78 -10.29 15.85
N SER A 52 -3.90 -9.42 16.34
CA SER A 52 -4.18 -8.52 17.46
C SER A 52 -5.27 -7.49 17.14
N LEU A 53 -5.34 -7.02 15.88
CA LEU A 53 -6.29 -5.98 15.45
C LEU A 53 -7.54 -6.51 14.75
N LYS A 54 -7.76 -7.84 14.69
CA LYS A 54 -8.87 -8.46 13.95
C LYS A 54 -10.27 -7.97 14.33
N LYS A 55 -10.44 -7.44 15.55
CA LYS A 55 -11.70 -6.87 16.05
C LYS A 55 -11.92 -5.43 15.59
N TYR A 56 -10.85 -4.71 15.23
CA TYR A 56 -10.86 -3.27 14.96
C TYR A 56 -10.60 -2.94 13.50
N ALA A 57 -9.87 -3.78 12.77
CA ALA A 57 -9.47 -3.49 11.40
C ALA A 57 -9.50 -4.72 10.49
N GLU A 58 -9.82 -4.47 9.23
CA GLU A 58 -9.60 -5.34 8.09
C GLU A 58 -8.41 -4.80 7.30
N PHE A 59 -7.56 -5.68 6.80
CA PHE A 59 -6.34 -5.32 6.08
C PHE A 59 -6.37 -5.90 4.67
N VAL A 60 -6.34 -5.03 3.67
CA VAL A 60 -6.35 -5.37 2.25
C VAL A 60 -4.93 -5.27 1.69
N PHE A 61 -4.45 -6.35 1.10
CA PHE A 61 -3.10 -6.46 0.54
C PHE A 61 -3.19 -6.60 -0.97
N PHE A 62 -2.26 -5.97 -1.68
CA PHE A 62 -2.20 -5.95 -3.13
C PHE A 62 -0.75 -5.85 -3.58
N ASP A 63 -0.50 -6.21 -4.82
CA ASP A 63 0.81 -6.11 -5.44
C ASP A 63 0.98 -4.75 -6.13
N ALA A 64 2.18 -4.19 -6.01
CA ALA A 64 2.62 -3.05 -6.81
C ALA A 64 2.68 -3.43 -8.30
N PRO A 65 2.59 -2.47 -9.23
CA PRO A 65 2.43 -2.80 -10.65
C PRO A 65 3.73 -3.25 -11.33
N HIS A 66 4.90 -3.02 -10.72
CA HIS A 66 6.18 -3.26 -11.38
C HIS A 66 6.84 -4.55 -10.88
N THR A 67 6.88 -5.57 -11.72
CA THR A 67 7.64 -6.80 -11.46
C THR A 67 9.14 -6.52 -11.48
N ILE A 68 9.85 -7.09 -10.51
CA ILE A 68 11.30 -6.98 -10.37
C ILE A 68 11.91 -8.32 -10.72
N ARG A 69 12.82 -8.34 -11.70
CA ARG A 69 13.53 -9.55 -12.08
C ARG A 69 14.46 -10.01 -10.96
N HIS A 70 14.54 -11.33 -10.78
CA HIS A 70 15.56 -11.94 -9.96
C HIS A 70 16.91 -11.68 -10.65
N GLN A 71 17.96 -11.36 -9.88
CA GLN A 71 19.31 -11.35 -10.44
C GLN A 71 19.73 -12.80 -10.61
N ASP A 72 20.12 -13.19 -11.82
CA ASP A 72 20.35 -14.55 -12.32
C ASP A 72 21.43 -15.39 -11.58
N ASN A 73 21.89 -14.98 -10.40
CA ASN A 73 23.03 -15.58 -9.70
C ASN A 73 22.68 -16.58 -8.60
N THR A 74 21.46 -17.09 -8.55
CA THR A 74 21.12 -18.18 -7.63
C THR A 74 20.48 -19.31 -8.40
N GLU A 75 21.07 -20.51 -8.34
CA GLU A 75 20.59 -21.78 -8.89
C GLU A 75 19.26 -22.26 -8.25
N VAL A 76 18.43 -21.33 -7.78
CA VAL A 76 17.09 -21.63 -7.28
C VAL A 76 16.16 -21.59 -8.49
N SER A 77 15.42 -22.68 -8.68
CA SER A 77 14.31 -22.76 -9.63
C SER A 77 13.43 -21.52 -9.52
N GLU A 78 13.21 -20.80 -10.63
CA GLU A 78 12.29 -19.65 -10.72
C GLU A 78 10.89 -20.01 -10.22
N ALA A 79 10.51 -21.29 -10.27
CA ALA A 79 9.21 -21.77 -9.79
C ALA A 79 9.04 -21.71 -8.26
N ASP A 80 10.12 -21.65 -7.48
CA ASP A 80 10.07 -21.69 -6.01
C ASP A 80 10.22 -20.29 -5.36
N THR A 81 10.57 -19.26 -6.13
CA THR A 81 10.73 -17.90 -5.62
C THR A 81 9.46 -17.07 -5.83
N PRO A 82 8.85 -16.51 -4.78
CA PRO A 82 7.70 -15.63 -4.94
C PRO A 82 8.04 -14.40 -5.80
N GLU A 83 7.15 -14.05 -6.71
CA GLU A 83 7.28 -12.84 -7.53
C GLU A 83 7.48 -11.60 -6.66
N GLN A 84 8.35 -10.70 -7.14
CA GLN A 84 8.78 -9.51 -6.42
C GLN A 84 8.32 -8.25 -7.16
N TYR A 85 7.85 -7.27 -6.40
CA TYR A 85 7.29 -6.04 -6.95
C TYR A 85 7.86 -4.78 -6.30
N GLY A 86 7.75 -3.66 -7.01
CA GLY A 86 8.14 -2.32 -6.57
C GLY A 86 7.15 -1.24 -7.00
N TRP A 87 7.18 -0.10 -6.33
CA TRP A 87 6.29 1.04 -6.60
C TRP A 87 6.88 2.04 -7.60
N TRP A 88 8.18 2.28 -7.53
CA TRP A 88 8.91 3.04 -8.53
C TRP A 88 10.37 2.60 -8.52
N PHE A 89 11.10 3.02 -9.53
CA PHE A 89 12.54 2.83 -9.63
C PHE A 89 13.25 4.19 -9.51
N SER A 90 14.37 4.19 -8.81
CA SER A 90 15.19 5.38 -8.58
C SER A 90 16.42 5.43 -9.49
N GLU A 91 16.54 4.50 -10.42
CA GLU A 91 17.70 4.34 -11.30
C GLU A 91 17.22 3.95 -12.71
N GLU A 92 17.99 4.31 -13.74
CA GLU A 92 17.67 4.05 -15.15
C GLU A 92 17.55 2.56 -15.48
N ASP A 93 18.31 1.71 -14.77
CA ASP A 93 18.30 0.26 -14.91
C ASP A 93 17.07 -0.41 -14.24
N ARG A 94 16.09 0.39 -13.82
CA ARG A 94 14.88 -0.05 -13.11
C ARG A 94 15.20 -0.77 -11.81
N THR A 95 16.14 -0.23 -11.04
CA THR A 95 16.38 -0.61 -9.65
C THR A 95 15.96 0.50 -8.68
N PHE A 96 15.80 0.14 -7.39
CA PHE A 96 15.48 1.09 -6.33
C PHE A 96 16.56 1.06 -5.24
N MET A 97 17.14 2.22 -4.94
CA MET A 97 18.22 2.41 -3.98
C MET A 97 17.84 3.46 -2.93
N SER A 98 17.38 3.02 -1.76
CA SER A 98 16.90 3.93 -0.70
C SER A 98 17.96 4.86 -0.10
N LYS A 99 19.25 4.57 -0.30
CA LYS A 99 20.38 5.32 0.29
C LYS A 99 21.03 6.31 -0.68
N LYS A 100 20.59 6.34 -1.93
CA LYS A 100 21.14 7.19 -2.97
C LYS A 100 20.08 8.24 -3.36
N PRO A 101 20.36 9.54 -3.23
CA PRO A 101 19.50 10.58 -3.79
C PRO A 101 19.35 10.37 -5.29
N SER A 102 18.13 10.54 -5.80
CA SER A 102 17.84 10.40 -7.21
C SER A 102 16.70 11.32 -7.60
N ASP A 103 16.84 11.94 -8.77
CA ASP A 103 15.79 12.72 -9.43
C ASP A 103 14.92 11.84 -10.34
N THR A 104 15.13 10.52 -10.31
CA THR A 104 14.42 9.53 -11.11
C THR A 104 13.32 8.86 -10.30
N CYS A 105 12.13 8.76 -10.87
CA CYS A 105 10.96 8.09 -10.27
C CYS A 105 10.20 7.24 -11.31
N ILE A 106 10.92 6.44 -12.11
CA ILE A 106 10.33 5.65 -13.19
C ILE A 106 9.25 4.71 -12.63
N GLY A 107 8.05 4.75 -13.22
CA GLY A 107 6.93 3.90 -12.83
C GLY A 107 6.00 4.50 -11.76
N PHE A 108 6.27 5.71 -11.29
CA PHE A 108 5.51 6.31 -10.19
C PHE A 108 4.05 6.58 -10.57
N GLU A 109 3.80 7.07 -11.77
CA GLU A 109 2.44 7.35 -12.29
C GLU A 109 1.60 6.08 -12.41
N GLU A 110 2.18 4.97 -12.87
CA GLU A 110 1.50 3.68 -12.95
C GLU A 110 1.14 3.15 -11.56
N SER A 111 1.97 3.43 -10.56
CA SER A 111 1.67 3.13 -9.16
C SER A 111 0.54 3.97 -8.60
N LEU A 112 0.46 5.26 -8.96
CA LEU A 112 -0.69 6.10 -8.62
C LEU A 112 -1.96 5.54 -9.26
N ALA A 113 -1.94 5.25 -10.57
CA ALA A 113 -3.07 4.66 -11.28
C ALA A 113 -3.51 3.32 -10.66
N ARG A 114 -2.55 2.51 -10.21
CA ARG A 114 -2.84 1.25 -9.52
C ARG A 114 -3.59 1.46 -8.20
N VAL A 115 -3.20 2.45 -7.41
CA VAL A 115 -3.88 2.79 -6.14
C VAL A 115 -5.26 3.40 -6.40
N GLU A 116 -5.40 4.24 -7.43
CA GLU A 116 -6.69 4.78 -7.86
C GLU A 116 -7.67 3.66 -8.22
N ASP A 117 -7.24 2.71 -9.05
CA ASP A 117 -8.02 1.52 -9.44
C ASP A 117 -8.47 0.70 -8.22
N LEU A 118 -7.60 0.56 -7.21
CA LEU A 118 -7.93 -0.15 -5.98
C LEU A 118 -8.94 0.61 -5.12
N CYS A 119 -8.79 1.92 -5.00
CA CYS A 119 -9.76 2.73 -4.26
C CYS A 119 -11.14 2.71 -4.93
N GLU A 120 -11.21 2.64 -6.26
CA GLU A 120 -12.47 2.52 -6.99
C GLU A 120 -13.11 1.14 -6.82
N LYS A 121 -12.33 0.05 -6.89
CA LYS A 121 -12.85 -1.33 -6.84
C LYS A 121 -13.09 -1.85 -5.43
N GLU A 122 -12.23 -1.50 -4.49
CA GLU A 122 -12.17 -2.06 -3.13
C GLU A 122 -12.38 -1.00 -2.04
N GLY A 123 -12.47 0.28 -2.39
CA GLY A 123 -12.77 1.32 -1.41
C GLY A 123 -14.20 1.25 -0.85
N PRO A 124 -14.51 2.05 0.18
CA PRO A 124 -13.62 3.01 0.83
C PRO A 124 -12.62 2.40 1.79
N PHE A 125 -11.42 2.99 1.80
CA PHE A 125 -10.39 2.70 2.79
C PHE A 125 -10.41 3.78 3.88
N ASP A 126 -10.39 3.37 5.14
CA ASP A 126 -10.34 4.27 6.29
C ASP A 126 -8.89 4.66 6.65
N GLY A 127 -7.90 3.99 6.06
CA GLY A 127 -6.49 4.31 6.29
C GLY A 127 -5.52 3.53 5.42
N LEU A 128 -4.26 3.95 5.47
CA LEU A 128 -3.15 3.35 4.74
C LEU A 128 -2.10 2.80 5.72
N LEU A 129 -1.49 1.67 5.39
CA LEU A 129 -0.38 1.08 6.14
C LEU A 129 0.75 0.71 5.18
N GLY A 130 1.89 1.39 5.27
CA GLY A 130 3.03 1.15 4.39
C GLY A 130 4.27 0.62 5.11
N PHE A 131 5.15 -0.09 4.38
CA PHE A 131 6.47 -0.51 4.87
C PHE A 131 7.60 -0.13 3.89
N SER A 132 8.71 0.41 4.39
CA SER A 132 9.91 0.76 3.60
C SER A 132 9.56 1.61 2.36
N GLN A 133 9.83 1.15 1.14
CA GLN A 133 9.40 1.83 -0.10
C GLN A 133 7.87 2.13 -0.09
N GLY A 134 7.05 1.19 0.36
CA GLY A 134 5.61 1.38 0.48
C GLY A 134 5.21 2.40 1.56
N ALA A 135 6.00 2.56 2.63
CA ALA A 135 5.77 3.60 3.62
C ALA A 135 6.05 4.99 3.05
N ALA A 136 7.14 5.13 2.30
CA ALA A 136 7.44 6.36 1.57
C ALA A 136 6.34 6.66 0.54
N PHE A 137 5.84 5.65 -0.18
CA PHE A 137 4.72 5.83 -1.10
C PHE A 137 3.45 6.33 -0.40
N VAL A 138 3.07 5.71 0.72
CA VAL A 138 1.92 6.15 1.53
C VAL A 138 2.07 7.61 1.97
N GLY A 139 3.26 8.02 2.41
CA GLY A 139 3.52 9.41 2.77
C GLY A 139 3.29 10.38 1.60
N LEU A 140 3.75 10.02 0.40
CA LEU A 140 3.51 10.80 -0.82
C LEU A 140 2.03 10.84 -1.20
N LEU A 141 1.31 9.72 -1.08
CA LEU A 141 -0.14 9.68 -1.34
C LEU A 141 -0.91 10.63 -0.40
N CYS A 142 -0.57 10.63 0.90
CA CYS A 142 -1.16 11.56 1.85
C CYS A 142 -0.85 13.02 1.49
N GLN A 143 0.40 13.33 1.12
CA GLN A 143 0.76 14.69 0.70
C GLN A 143 0.00 15.12 -0.56
N LEU A 144 -0.09 14.25 -1.57
CA LEU A 144 -0.82 14.51 -2.81
C LEU A 144 -2.33 14.69 -2.58
N GLN A 145 -2.87 14.08 -1.52
CA GLN A 145 -4.25 14.29 -1.09
C GLN A 145 -4.48 15.71 -0.55
N GLU A 146 -3.53 16.25 0.22
CA GLU A 146 -3.64 17.59 0.83
C GLU A 146 -3.41 18.74 -0.15
N MET A 147 -2.69 18.50 -1.25
CA MET A 147 -2.37 19.52 -2.27
C MET A 147 -3.54 19.84 -3.22
N LYS A 148 -4.74 19.32 -2.97
CA LYS A 148 -5.96 19.52 -3.75
C LYS A 148 -7.05 20.15 -2.91
#